data_AF-A0A0G1MXX8-F1
#
_entry.id   AF-A0A0G1MXX8-F1
#
_cell.length_a   1.000
_cell.length_b   1.000
_cell.length_c   1.000
_cell.angle_alpha   90.00
_cell.angle_beta   90.00
_cell.angle_gamma   90.00
#
_symmetry.space_group_name_H-M   'P 1'
#
loop_
_entity.id
_entity.type
_entity.pdbx_description
1 polymer ?
#
loop_
_entity_poly.entity_id
_entity_poly.type
_entity_poly.pdbx_seq_one_letter_code
_entity_poly.pdbx_strand_id
1 'polypeptide(L)'
;MTERLKGIAGSMFAGKTDILLKEISRAKYGGNKIQAFKPAQDDRWNAIDEIRSHSGGSYPATAVQNAVDIIPLLQTDTSLVAIDEIQFF
;
A
#
# COMPACT_ATOMS: atom_id res chain seq x y z
N MET A 1 -21.23 -4.23 -1.11
CA MET A 1 -20.52 -3.04 -1.62
C MET A 1 -19.47 -3.58 -2.59
N THR A 2 -19.57 -3.20 -3.86
CA THR A 2 -18.87 -3.82 -5.01
C THR A 2 -17.35 -3.92 -4.79
N GLU A 3 -16.81 -5.11 -4.96
CA GLU A 3 -15.37 -5.35 -5.10
C GLU A 3 -14.83 -4.49 -6.24
N ARG A 4 -14.02 -3.48 -5.92
CA ARG A 4 -13.36 -2.63 -6.91
C ARG A 4 -11.87 -2.69 -6.67
N LEU A 5 -11.17 -3.41 -7.55
CA LEU A 5 -9.73 -3.30 -7.71
C LEU A 5 -9.41 -1.98 -8.42
N LYS A 6 -8.48 -1.20 -7.89
CA LYS A 6 -8.00 0.04 -8.50
C LYS A 6 -6.49 -0.05 -8.72
N GLY A 7 -6.06 0.01 -9.98
CA GLY A 7 -4.65 0.11 -10.34
C GLY A 7 -4.21 1.56 -10.45
N ILE A 8 -3.01 1.86 -9.94
CA ILE A 8 -2.32 3.14 -10.14
C ILE A 8 -0.98 2.81 -10.80
N ALA A 9 -0.81 3.19 -12.06
CA ALA A 9 0.37 2.88 -12.85
C ALA A 9 1.01 4.14 -13.43
N GLY A 10 2.29 4.05 -13.75
CA GLY A 10 3.11 5.17 -14.24
C GLY A 10 4.61 4.90 -14.05
N SER A 11 5.45 5.70 -14.69
CA SER A 11 6.90 5.62 -14.53
C SER A 11 7.34 5.91 -13.09
N MET A 12 8.61 5.64 -12.77
CA MET A 12 9.21 6.15 -11.53
C MET A 12 9.07 7.68 -11.47
N PHE A 13 8.85 8.23 -10.27
CA PHE A 13 8.61 9.67 -10.01
C PHE A 13 7.32 10.28 -10.58
N ALA A 14 6.44 9.49 -11.22
CA ALA A 14 5.13 9.95 -11.66
C ALA A 14 4.11 10.16 -10.52
N GLY A 15 4.54 10.05 -9.25
CA GLY A 15 3.69 10.27 -8.08
C GLY A 15 2.69 9.14 -7.78
N LYS A 16 2.96 7.90 -8.22
CA LYS A 16 2.09 6.73 -7.94
C LYS A 16 1.79 6.57 -6.45
N THR A 17 2.84 6.51 -5.64
CA THR A 17 2.75 6.38 -4.18
C THR A 17 2.03 7.58 -3.56
N ASP A 18 2.20 8.80 -4.09
CA ASP A 18 1.46 9.97 -3.62
C ASP A 18 -0.06 9.85 -3.84
N ILE A 19 -0.47 9.27 -4.98
CA ILE A 19 -1.88 9.00 -5.26
C ILE A 19 -2.39 7.89 -4.34
N LEU A 20 -1.62 6.81 -4.14
CA LEU A 20 -1.98 5.74 -3.21
C LEU A 20 -2.18 6.27 -1.77
N LEU A 21 -1.25 7.08 -1.28
CA LEU A 21 -1.35 7.71 0.06
C LEU A 21 -2.56 8.64 0.17
N LYS A 22 -2.94 9.36 -0.90
CA LYS A 22 -4.17 10.16 -0.93
C LYS A 22 -5.43 9.30 -0.82
N GLU A 23 -5.47 8.14 -1.48
CA GLU A 23 -6.59 7.20 -1.37
C GLU A 23 -6.70 6.59 0.02
N ILE A 24 -5.56 6.18 0.60
CA ILE A 24 -5.48 5.72 2.00
C ILE A 24 -6.02 6.79 2.95
N SER A 25 -5.57 8.04 2.79
CA SER A 25 -6.00 9.17 3.62
C SER A 25 -7.52 9.39 3.52
N ARG A 26 -8.08 9.41 2.31
CA ARG A 26 -9.54 9.52 2.09
C ARG A 26 -10.31 8.39 2.76
N ALA A 27 -9.86 7.15 2.60
CA ALA A 27 -10.51 5.99 3.22
C ALA A 27 -10.46 6.08 4.75
N LYS A 28 -9.34 6.53 5.32
CA LYS A 28 -9.18 6.73 6.77
C LYS A 28 -10.16 7.78 7.32
N TYR A 29 -10.33 8.91 6.62
CA TYR A 29 -11.34 9.91 6.97
C TYR A 29 -12.77 9.36 6.92
N GLY A 30 -13.03 8.38 6.05
CA GLY A 30 -14.30 7.65 6.00
C GLY A 30 -14.48 6.58 7.07
N GLY A 31 -13.55 6.44 8.03
CA GLY A 31 -13.61 5.44 9.11
C GLY A 31 -13.24 4.02 8.70
N ASN A 32 -12.66 3.83 7.50
CA ASN A 32 -12.26 2.51 7.01
C ASN A 32 -11.01 2.03 7.74
N LYS A 33 -10.97 0.73 8.07
CA LYS A 33 -9.75 0.07 8.55
C LYS A 33 -8.89 -0.33 7.35
N ILE A 34 -7.63 0.05 7.38
CA ILE A 34 -6.72 -0.07 6.24
C ILE A 34 -5.53 -0.90 6.67
N GLN A 35 -5.19 -1.91 5.87
CA GLN A 35 -3.91 -2.59 5.93
C GLN A 35 -3.14 -2.29 4.65
N ALA A 36 -1.87 -1.91 4.79
CA ALA A 36 -1.00 -1.66 3.66
C ALA A 36 0.13 -2.69 3.61
N PHE A 37 0.48 -3.11 2.40
CA PHE A 37 1.51 -4.10 2.14
C PHE A 37 2.47 -3.61 1.07
N LYS A 38 3.73 -4.05 1.17
CA LYS A 38 4.75 -3.79 0.16
C LYS A 38 5.64 -5.02 -0.01
N PRO A 39 6.27 -5.21 -1.17
CA PRO A 39 7.22 -6.29 -1.36
C PRO A 39 8.45 -6.05 -0.46
N ALA A 40 8.93 -7.10 0.20
CA ALA A 40 10.12 -7.03 1.05
C ALA A 40 11.39 -6.69 0.26
N GLN A 41 11.39 -6.90 -1.07
CA GLN A 41 12.45 -6.47 -1.97
C GLN A 41 12.55 -4.93 -2.09
N ASP A 42 11.49 -4.20 -1.75
CA ASP A 42 11.53 -2.73 -1.71
C ASP A 42 12.07 -2.22 -0.37
N ASP A 43 13.40 -2.20 -0.24
CA ASP A 43 14.14 -1.70 0.93
C ASP A 43 14.61 -0.25 0.79
N ARG A 44 14.16 0.45 -0.27
CA ARG A 44 14.57 1.82 -0.54
C ARG A 44 14.30 2.71 0.68
N TRP A 45 15.21 3.64 0.92
CA TRP A 45 15.17 4.56 2.06
C TRP A 45 15.22 3.88 3.45
N ASN A 46 15.64 2.60 3.54
CA ASN A 46 15.58 1.78 4.75
C ASN A 46 14.16 1.70 5.36
N ALA A 47 13.15 1.93 4.53
CA ALA A 47 11.74 2.00 4.92
C ALA A 47 11.09 0.62 4.80
N ILE A 48 11.51 -0.32 5.66
CA ILE A 48 10.98 -1.69 5.65
C ILE A 48 9.51 -1.71 6.09
N ASP A 49 9.15 -0.87 7.07
CA ASP A 49 7.85 -0.90 7.75
C ASP A 49 6.87 0.18 7.26
N GLU A 50 7.17 0.83 6.12
CA GLU A 50 6.29 1.85 5.55
C GLU A 50 6.34 1.92 4.02
N ILE A 51 5.23 2.36 3.44
CA ILE A 51 5.18 2.89 2.07
C ILE A 51 5.57 4.37 2.15
N ARG A 52 6.49 4.80 1.30
CA ARG A 52 7.03 6.17 1.32
C ARG A 52 7.05 6.77 -0.08
N SER A 53 6.49 7.96 -0.22
CA SER A 53 6.55 8.73 -1.46
C SER A 53 7.77 9.66 -1.50
N HIS A 54 8.16 10.03 -2.71
CA HIS A 54 9.23 11.01 -2.91
C HIS A 54 8.86 12.41 -2.40
N SER A 55 7.58 12.75 -2.31
CA SER A 55 7.14 14.04 -1.77
C SER A 55 7.21 14.13 -0.23
N GLY A 56 7.64 13.04 0.43
CA GLY A 56 7.83 12.99 1.88
C GLY A 56 6.64 12.42 2.64
N GLY A 57 5.56 12.01 1.97
CA GLY A 57 4.46 11.30 2.60
C GLY A 57 4.82 9.84 2.91
N SER A 58 4.30 9.30 4.00
CA SER A 58 4.42 7.88 4.30
C SER A 58 3.18 7.31 4.99
N TYR A 59 3.07 5.98 4.99
CA TYR A 59 2.06 5.24 5.71
C TYR A 59 2.60 3.88 6.16
N PRO A 60 2.32 3.43 7.40
CA PRO A 60 2.78 2.13 7.90
C PRO A 60 2.33 0.98 7.00
N ALA A 61 3.24 0.08 6.68
CA ALA A 61 2.98 -1.04 5.79
C ALA A 61 3.76 -2.28 6.22
N THR A 62 3.19 -3.45 5.98
CA THR A 62 3.85 -4.72 6.25
C THR A 62 4.59 -5.20 5.01
N ALA A 63 5.91 -5.37 5.14
CA ALA A 63 6.72 -6.00 4.10
C ALA A 63 6.42 -7.51 4.02
N VAL A 64 6.17 -8.00 2.81
CA VAL A 64 5.87 -9.41 2.54
C VAL A 64 6.71 -9.92 1.36
N GLN A 65 7.12 -11.18 1.40
CA GLN A 65 7.98 -11.76 0.35
C GLN A 65 7.19 -12.10 -0.90
N ASN A 66 6.01 -12.71 -0.74
CA ASN A 66 5.14 -13.12 -1.84
C ASN A 66 3.72 -12.57 -1.64
N ALA A 67 2.98 -12.39 -2.74
CA ALA A 67 1.58 -11.93 -2.69
C ALA A 67 0.68 -12.84 -1.83
N VAL A 68 0.96 -14.15 -1.82
CA VAL A 68 0.19 -15.12 -1.01
C VAL A 68 0.36 -14.92 0.50
N ASP A 69 1.47 -14.32 0.94
CA ASP A 69 1.76 -14.08 2.36
C ASP A 69 0.86 -12.98 2.95
N ILE A 70 0.20 -12.18 2.10
CA ILE A 70 -0.76 -11.16 2.52
C ILE A 70 -1.98 -11.81 3.18
N ILE A 71 -2.48 -12.90 2.61
CA ILE A 71 -3.74 -13.55 3.01
C ILE A 71 -3.80 -13.90 4.52
N PRO A 72 -2.81 -14.60 5.11
CA PRO A 72 -2.83 -14.91 6.54
C PRO A 72 -2.65 -13.69 7.46
N LEU A 73 -2.17 -12.56 6.94
CA LEU A 73 -1.98 -11.32 7.70
C LEU A 73 -3.21 -10.40 7.70
N LEU A 74 -4.22 -10.71 6.88
CA LEU A 74 -5.44 -9.91 6.79
C LEU A 74 -6.30 -10.04 8.06
N GLN A 75 -6.66 -8.90 8.62
CA GLN A 75 -7.60 -8.78 9.72
C GLN A 75 -9.03 -8.79 9.17
N THR A 76 -9.95 -9.44 9.88
CA THR A 76 -11.34 -9.65 9.44
C THR A 76 -12.14 -8.35 9.32
N ASP A 77 -11.69 -7.29 9.98
CA ASP A 77 -12.32 -5.97 10.00
C ASP A 77 -11.67 -4.98 9.02
N THR A 78 -10.67 -5.42 8.24
CA THR A 78 -10.04 -4.61 7.20
C THR A 78 -11.03 -4.29 6.09
N SER A 79 -11.20 -2.99 5.83
CA SER A 79 -12.13 -2.46 4.83
C SER A 79 -11.43 -2.13 3.51
N LEU A 80 -10.11 -1.86 3.55
CA LEU A 80 -9.30 -1.57 2.37
C LEU A 80 -7.89 -2.15 2.51
N VAL A 81 -7.43 -2.81 1.46
CA VAL A 81 -6.05 -3.29 1.33
C VAL A 81 -5.33 -2.40 0.33
N ALA A 82 -4.23 -1.78 0.77
CA ALA A 82 -3.35 -0.99 -0.07
C ALA A 82 -2.06 -1.77 -0.38
N ILE A 83 -1.63 -1.77 -1.63
CA ILE A 83 -0.41 -2.47 -2.06
C ILE A 83 0.41 -1.49 -2.89
N ASP A 84 1.67 -1.24 -2.51
CA ASP A 84 2.60 -0.45 -3.33
C ASP A 84 3.64 -1.33 -4.02
N GLU A 85 4.24 -0.81 -5.09
CA GLU A 85 5.28 -1.44 -5.90
C GLU A 85 4.95 -2.89 -6.33
N ILE A 86 3.70 -3.10 -6.75
CA ILE A 86 3.12 -4.41 -7.08
C ILE A 86 3.91 -5.20 -8.14
N GLN A 87 4.67 -4.53 -8.99
CA GLN A 87 5.47 -5.17 -10.05
C GLN A 87 6.63 -6.05 -9.53
N PHE A 88 6.93 -6.01 -8.23
CA PHE A 88 7.91 -6.91 -7.62
C PHE A 88 7.32 -8.20 -7.03
N PHE A 89 5.99 -8.38 -7.09
CA PHE A 89 5.32 -9.63 -6.71
C PHE A 89 5.17 -10.61 -7.87
#